data_AF-A0A7Y2A377-F1
#
_entry.id   AF-A0A7Y2A377-F1
#
_cell.length_a   1.000
_cell.length_b   1.000
_cell.length_c   1.000
_cell.angle_alpha   90.00
_cell.angle_beta   90.00
_cell.angle_gamma   90.00
#
_symmetry.space_group_name_H-M   'P 1'
#
loop_
_entity.id
_entity.type
_entity.pdbx_description
1 polymer ?
#
loop_
_entity_poly.entity_id
_entity_poly.type
_entity_poly.pdbx_seq_one_letter_code
_entity_poly.pdbx_strand_id
1 'polypeptide(L)'
;YDAWRAAFLEAFATETVETGVGGSIPFVAAFNAAMPDAEILLTGVCDPTSAMHGPNESVDLEDLRKSALAEALALASLGAR
;
A
#
# COMPACT_ATOMS: atom_id res chain seq x y z
N TYR A 1 4.24 8.80 6.45
CA TYR A 1 3.30 8.83 5.31
C TYR A 1 3.81 9.60 4.07
N ASP A 2 4.50 10.74 4.19
CA ASP A 2 4.86 11.56 3.01
C ASP A 2 5.74 10.88 1.96
N ALA A 3 6.70 10.05 2.39
CA ALA A 3 7.54 9.29 1.48
C ALA A 3 6.71 8.38 0.55
N TRP A 4 5.66 7.76 1.09
CA TRP A 4 4.74 6.92 0.33
C TRP A 4 3.84 7.73 -0.59
N ARG A 5 3.29 8.87 -0.14
CA ARG A 5 2.49 9.76 -1.01
C ARG A 5 3.31 10.23 -2.22
N ALA A 6 4.55 10.66 -1.99
CA ALA A 6 5.44 11.08 -3.07
C ALA A 6 5.76 9.92 -4.04
N ALA A 7 6.06 8.73 -3.51
CA ALA A 7 6.38 7.57 -4.32
C ALA A 7 5.19 7.07 -5.17
N PHE A 8 3.98 7.08 -4.62
CA PHE A 8 2.77 6.74 -5.38
C PHE A 8 2.48 7.77 -6.47
N LEU A 9 2.60 9.06 -6.17
CA LEU A 9 2.45 10.12 -7.17
C LEU A 9 3.43 9.92 -8.33
N GLU A 10 4.69 9.58 -8.05
CA GLU A 10 5.69 9.34 -9.08
C GLU A 10 5.38 8.10 -9.92
N ALA A 11 5.02 6.98 -9.28
CA ALA A 11 4.79 5.72 -9.98
C ALA A 11 3.49 5.70 -10.80
N PHE A 12 2.43 6.36 -10.31
CA PHE A 12 1.09 6.35 -10.94
C PHE A 12 0.78 7.63 -11.73
N ALA A 13 1.63 8.66 -11.65
CA ALA A 13 1.44 9.97 -12.28
C ALA A 13 0.06 10.59 -11.97
N THR A 14 -0.51 10.24 -10.81
CA THR A 14 -1.85 10.64 -10.35
C THR A 14 -1.76 10.98 -8.87
N GLU A 15 -2.53 11.97 -8.43
CA GLU A 15 -2.57 12.37 -7.03
C GLU A 15 -2.95 11.18 -6.13
N THR A 16 -2.15 10.94 -5.09
CA THR A 16 -2.40 9.86 -4.15
C THR A 16 -3.62 10.19 -3.29
N VAL A 17 -4.56 9.26 -3.24
CA VAL A 17 -5.75 9.35 -2.40
C VAL A 17 -5.63 8.46 -1.19
N GLU A 18 -6.03 8.99 -0.04
CA GLU A 18 -6.18 8.21 1.18
C GLU A 18 -7.57 7.59 1.22
N THR A 19 -7.61 6.27 1.36
CA THR A 19 -8.85 5.52 1.45
C THR A 19 -8.93 4.79 2.78
N GLY A 20 -10.07 4.93 3.46
CA GLY A 20 -10.45 4.11 4.59
C GLY A 20 -11.32 2.97 4.09
N VAL A 21 -10.87 1.73 4.22
CA VAL A 21 -11.66 0.54 3.86
C VAL A 21 -12.22 -0.07 5.13
N GLY A 22 -13.51 -0.40 5.14
CA GLY A 22 -14.13 -1.17 6.22
C GLY A 22 -13.66 -2.62 6.16
N GLY A 23 -13.01 -3.10 7.23
CA GLY A 23 -12.52 -4.47 7.35
C GLY A 23 -11.53 -4.57 8.51
N SER A 24 -11.61 -5.63 9.30
CA SER A 24 -10.62 -5.88 10.35
C SER A 24 -9.49 -6.72 9.79
N ILE A 25 -8.25 -6.26 9.98
CA ILE A 25 -7.05 -7.08 9.77
C ILE A 25 -6.54 -7.39 11.19
N PRO A 26 -6.84 -8.55 11.77
CA PRO A 26 -6.51 -8.86 13.17
C PRO A 26 -5.03 -8.64 13.52
N PHE A 27 -4.15 -8.88 12.54
CA PHE A 27 -2.72 -8.64 12.68
C PHE A 27 -2.37 -7.16 12.96
N VAL A 28 -3.09 -6.21 12.35
CA VAL A 28 -2.87 -4.76 12.56
C VAL A 28 -3.22 -4.37 13.99
N ALA A 29 -4.34 -4.87 14.51
CA ALA A 29 -4.75 -4.61 15.88
C ALA A 29 -3.74 -5.19 16.89
N ALA A 30 -3.25 -6.41 16.64
CA ALA A 30 -2.22 -7.03 17.47
C ALA A 30 -0.90 -6.24 17.42
N PHE A 31 -0.48 -5.79 16.24
CA PHE A 31 0.76 -5.01 16.08
C PHE A 31 0.66 -3.65 16.76
N ASN A 32 -0.46 -2.95 16.61
CA ASN A 32 -0.71 -1.67 17.28
C ASN A 32 -0.72 -1.81 18.81
N ALA A 33 -1.24 -2.92 19.35
CA ALA A 33 -1.20 -3.19 20.78
C ALA A 33 0.23 -3.46 21.29
N ALA A 34 1.06 -4.12 20.49
CA ALA A 34 2.45 -4.44 20.84
C ALA A 34 3.41 -3.27 20.65
N MET A 35 3.14 -2.39 19.67
CA MET A 35 4.00 -1.27 19.25
C MET A 35 3.16 0.01 19.09
N PRO A 36 2.66 0.60 20.20
CA PRO A 36 1.70 1.70 20.14
C PRO A 36 2.26 3.00 19.52
N ASP A 37 3.59 3.15 19.52
CA ASP A 37 4.27 4.32 18.97
C ASP A 37 4.67 4.14 17.49
N ALA A 38 4.49 2.95 16.92
CA ALA A 38 4.82 2.68 15.53
C ALA A 38 3.66 3.11 14.62
N GLU A 39 3.95 3.93 13.60
CA GLU A 39 3.01 4.17 12.52
C GLU A 39 2.84 2.89 11.68
N ILE A 40 1.59 2.50 11.41
CA ILE A 40 1.28 1.36 10.56
C ILE A 40 0.63 1.87 9.27
N LEU A 41 1.31 1.65 8.15
CA LEU A 41 0.77 1.87 6.81
C LEU A 41 0.62 0.52 6.12
N LEU A 42 -0.58 0.26 5.59
CA LEU A 42 -0.84 -0.88 4.73
C LEU A 42 -0.85 -0.41 3.27
N THR A 43 -0.16 -1.14 2.42
CA THR A 43 -0.14 -0.93 0.97
C THR A 43 -0.42 -2.27 0.29
N GLY A 44 -1.01 -2.22 -0.90
CA GLY A 44 -1.37 -3.41 -1.66
C GLY A 44 -1.80 -3.06 -3.07
N VAL A 45 -1.72 -4.04 -3.97
CA VAL A 45 -2.13 -3.91 -5.36
C VAL A 45 -3.59 -4.38 -5.46
N CYS A 46 -4.48 -3.51 -5.92
CA CYS A 46 -5.87 -3.86 -6.16
C CYS A 46 -6.44 -2.98 -7.27
N ASP A 47 -7.15 -3.62 -8.18
CA ASP A 47 -7.98 -3.02 -9.21
C ASP A 47 -9.47 -3.38 -8.95
N PRO A 48 -10.44 -2.76 -9.64
CA PRO A 48 -11.86 -3.04 -9.42
C PRO A 48 -12.30 -4.49 -9.65
N THR A 49 -11.47 -5.29 -10.32
CA THR A 49 -11.75 -6.68 -10.73
C THR A 49 -10.86 -7.72 -10.03
N SER A 50 -9.97 -7.32 -9.11
CA SER A 50 -9.00 -8.24 -8.51
C SER A 50 -9.62 -9.43 -7.77
N ALA A 51 -10.89 -9.33 -7.34
CA ALA A 51 -11.67 -10.44 -6.79
C ALA A 51 -10.94 -11.28 -5.73
N MET A 52 -10.22 -10.61 -4.82
CA MET A 52 -9.44 -11.24 -3.74
C MET A 52 -10.27 -12.31 -3.01
N HIS A 53 -9.71 -13.51 -2.87
CA HIS A 53 -10.35 -14.72 -2.29
C HIS A 53 -11.46 -15.37 -3.14
N GLY A 54 -11.71 -14.88 -4.35
CA GLY A 54 -12.66 -15.45 -5.30
C GLY A 54 -12.00 -16.40 -6.31
N PRO A 55 -12.78 -17.21 -7.04
CA PRO A 55 -12.26 -18.13 -8.06
C PRO A 55 -11.65 -17.42 -9.28
N ASN A 56 -11.99 -16.15 -9.50
CA ASN A 56 -11.47 -15.32 -10.58
C ASN A 56 -10.51 -14.25 -10.04
N GLU A 57 -9.83 -14.53 -8.93
CA GLU A 57 -8.82 -13.63 -8.37
C GLU A 57 -7.77 -13.29 -9.43
N SER A 58 -7.46 -12.00 -9.55
CA SER A 58 -6.54 -11.48 -10.56
C SER A 58 -5.80 -10.26 -10.07
N VAL A 59 -4.68 -9.96 -10.74
CA VAL A 59 -3.86 -8.79 -10.48
C VAL A 59 -3.45 -8.21 -11.82
N ASP A 60 -3.74 -6.92 -12.04
CA ASP A 60 -3.22 -6.20 -13.20
C ASP A 60 -1.69 -6.04 -13.11
N LEU A 61 -0.99 -6.44 -14.18
CA LEU A 61 0.48 -6.46 -14.20
C LEU A 61 1.09 -5.05 -14.22
N GLU A 62 0.39 -4.08 -14.80
CA GLU A 62 0.87 -2.70 -14.84
C GLU A 62 0.70 -2.03 -13.47
N ASP A 63 -0.41 -2.29 -12.77
CA ASP A 63 -0.60 -1.84 -11.39
C ASP A 63 0.38 -2.51 -10.44
N LEU A 64 0.69 -3.80 -10.63
CA LEU A 64 1.75 -4.49 -9.88
C LEU A 64 3.12 -3.83 -10.12
N ARG A 65 3.46 -3.53 -11.38
CA ARG A 65 4.73 -2.87 -11.73
C ARG A 65 4.85 -1.49 -11.10
N LYS A 66 3.79 -0.67 -11.16
CA LYS A 66 3.77 0.67 -10.55
C LYS A 66 3.84 0.59 -9.02
N SER A 67 3.12 -0.34 -8.41
CA SER A 67 3.14 -0.53 -6.95
C SER A 67 4.52 -0.95 -6.46
N ALA A 68 5.19 -1.87 -7.16
CA ALA A 68 6.57 -2.26 -6.83
C ALA A 68 7.56 -1.09 -6.99
N LEU A 69 7.39 -0.25 -8.01
CA LEU A 69 8.19 0.96 -8.17
C LEU A 69 7.96 1.95 -7.00
N ALA A 70 6.70 2.20 -6.63
CA ALA A 70 6.37 3.06 -5.50
C ALA A 70 6.98 2.54 -4.18
N GLU A 71 6.90 1.23 -3.93
CA GLU A 71 7.51 0.62 -2.74
C GLU A 71 9.03 0.81 -2.73
N ALA A 72 9.71 0.57 -3.85
CA ALA A 72 11.16 0.77 -3.96
C ALA A 72 11.56 2.23 -3.72
N LEU A 73 10.83 3.20 -4.31
CA LEU A 73 11.08 4.63 -4.13
C LEU A 73 10.83 5.06 -2.67
N ALA A 74 9.76 4.58 -2.04
CA ALA A 74 9.44 4.90 -0.65
C ALA A 74 10.52 4.37 0.30
N LEU A 75 10.94 3.12 0.14
CA LEU A 75 11.99 2.51 0.96
C LEU A 75 13.34 3.21 0.76
N ALA A 76 13.70 3.56 -0.48
CA ALA A 76 14.92 4.33 -0.76
C ALA A 76 14.88 5.71 -0.09
N SER A 77 13.74 6.41 -0.16
CA SER A 77 13.55 7.72 0.48
C SER A 77 13.61 7.66 2.01
N LEU A 78 13.05 6.60 2.61
CA LEU A 78 13.11 6.38 4.06
C LEU A 78 14.51 5.98 4.53
N GLY A 79 15.22 5.13 3.76
CA GLY A 79 16.57 4.67 4.11
C GLY A 79 17.68 5.70 3.85
N ALA A 80 17.40 6.75 3.08
CA ALA A 80 18.31 7.88 2.87
C ALA A 80 18.27 8.92 4.02
N ARG A 81 17.45 8.69 5.05
CA ARG A 81 17.30 9.56 6.22
C ARG A 81 18.15 9.09 7.39
#